data_AF-A0A1F7VL87-F1
#
_entry.id   AF-A0A1F7VL87-F1
#
_cell.length_a   1.000
_cell.length_b   1.000
_cell.length_c   1.000
_cell.angle_alpha   90.00
_cell.angle_beta   90.00
_cell.angle_gamma   90.00
#
_symmetry.space_group_name_H-M   'P 1'
#
loop_
_entity.id
_entity.type
_entity.pdbx_description
1 polymer ?
#
loop_
_entity_poly.entity_id
_entity_poly.type
_entity_poly.pdbx_seq_one_letter_code
_entity_poly.pdbx_strand_id
1 'polypeptide(L)'
;MSPLNPPPAEGEYMYAPAREEWSTYYQIGAPIVWALAAPMTSVAQSLIGQFVTQHPEAPYSAPFLADGLIILTVTLLLAIGILLLTVRIVMHTSGASPRLAWIAAAAAFFGLPTWYYFIYGAATSHIVELFVLTAALSVWWIAHQRISYPLLALSSALIGYAALVRIDALLFLLPLGIASIRRFPCLRRTVLALLPAVFVCAIQMLIWLHLFGTFLPPHTYTLNRFVLPARYGYEILFSGTRGLFAWSPVAAIGVIGLIGALKMAKYRFFALIGISTLLLYIFFYGSWEMWWGGLLFGQRFLIPLYPFIAVGIALFLQSAMALPRGLRLGVYGFLGIIIGYAMTLTLVYPFVGRTFHNMEFQTPWQIFSLARTEYGFFNRTAFTSMFQTMFWHGPRFIHLFTP
;
A
#
# COMPACT_ATOMS: atom_id res chain seq x y z
N MET A 1 15.27 13.86 -34.98
CA MET A 1 14.21 14.06 -33.96
C MET A 1 13.02 13.23 -34.40
N SER A 2 12.68 12.17 -33.66
CA SER A 2 11.47 11.39 -33.94
C SER A 2 10.25 12.30 -33.77
N PRO A 3 9.18 12.15 -34.58
CA PRO A 3 7.95 12.90 -34.34
C PRO A 3 7.46 12.57 -32.93
N LEU A 4 7.20 13.60 -32.13
CA LEU A 4 6.47 13.45 -30.88
C LEU A 4 5.15 12.75 -31.21
N ASN A 5 4.90 11.59 -30.60
CA ASN A 5 3.61 10.93 -30.72
C ASN A 5 2.49 11.92 -30.37
N PRO A 6 1.34 11.87 -31.07
CA PRO A 6 0.20 12.70 -30.70
C PRO A 6 -0.17 12.46 -29.22
N PRO A 7 -0.66 13.48 -28.51
CA PRO A 7 -1.11 13.31 -27.14
C PRO A 7 -2.21 12.23 -27.11
N PRO A 8 -2.16 11.27 -26.16
CA PRO A 8 -3.20 10.25 -26.03
C PRO A 8 -4.59 10.87 -25.90
N ALA A 9 -5.60 10.18 -26.44
CA ALA A 9 -7.00 10.60 -26.38
C ALA A 9 -7.52 10.61 -24.93
N GLU A 10 -8.63 11.33 -24.67
CA GLU A 10 -9.32 11.27 -23.38
C GLU A 10 -9.62 9.82 -22.99
N GLY A 11 -9.11 9.37 -21.85
CA GLY A 11 -9.25 7.99 -21.37
C GLY A 11 -8.12 7.02 -21.73
N GLU A 12 -7.25 7.34 -22.70
CA GLU A 12 -6.07 6.50 -23.01
C GLU A 12 -4.98 6.56 -21.92
N TYR A 13 -4.96 7.60 -21.08
CA TYR A 13 -4.00 7.69 -19.96
C TYR A 13 -4.34 6.74 -18.80
N MET A 14 -5.62 6.35 -18.64
CA MET A 14 -6.01 5.30 -17.69
C MET A 14 -5.62 3.91 -18.19
N TYR A 15 -5.40 3.76 -19.50
CA TYR A 15 -5.00 2.53 -20.16
C TYR A 15 -3.80 2.80 -21.06
N ALA A 16 -2.63 3.06 -20.46
CA ALA A 16 -1.40 3.15 -21.23
C ALA A 16 -1.24 1.87 -22.07
N PRO A 17 -0.90 1.97 -23.37
CA PRO A 17 -0.73 0.80 -24.23
C PRO A 17 0.32 -0.12 -23.59
N ALA A 18 -0.09 -1.37 -23.38
CA ALA A 18 0.71 -2.38 -22.70
C ALA A 18 2.09 -2.52 -23.36
N ARG A 19 3.15 -2.15 -22.65
CA ARG A 19 4.45 -2.79 -22.84
C ARG A 19 4.45 -4.03 -21.95
N GLU A 20 4.93 -5.14 -22.49
CA GLU A 20 4.69 -6.55 -22.13
C GLU A 20 4.98 -7.00 -20.67
N GLU A 21 5.26 -6.11 -19.73
CA GLU A 21 5.99 -6.46 -18.49
C GLU A 21 5.29 -6.10 -17.16
N TRP A 22 4.13 -5.43 -17.16
CA TRP A 22 3.57 -4.84 -15.91
C TRP A 22 2.18 -5.38 -15.53
N SER A 23 2.06 -5.98 -14.34
CA SER A 23 0.91 -6.80 -13.89
C SER A 23 -0.38 -6.05 -13.54
N THR A 24 -0.31 -4.77 -13.17
CA THR A 24 -1.47 -4.01 -12.67
C THR A 24 -2.35 -3.45 -13.78
N TYR A 25 -1.89 -3.47 -15.04
CA TYR A 25 -2.64 -2.94 -16.18
C TYR A 25 -3.85 -3.79 -16.58
N TYR A 26 -3.89 -5.06 -16.14
CA TYR A 26 -4.94 -6.00 -16.52
C TYR A 26 -5.97 -6.26 -15.42
N GLN A 27 -5.86 -5.55 -14.29
CA GLN A 27 -6.73 -5.72 -13.13
C GLN A 27 -7.77 -4.60 -13.10
N ILE A 28 -9.05 -4.97 -13.03
CA ILE A 28 -10.15 -4.01 -13.13
C ILE A 28 -10.53 -3.36 -11.80
N GLY A 29 -10.05 -3.89 -10.67
CA GLY A 29 -10.48 -3.45 -9.34
C GLY A 29 -10.19 -1.97 -9.05
N ALA A 30 -8.96 -1.51 -9.29
CA ALA A 30 -8.60 -0.10 -9.06
C ALA A 30 -9.33 0.86 -10.03
N PRO A 31 -9.38 0.58 -11.35
CA PRO A 31 -10.20 1.35 -12.28
C PRO A 31 -11.67 1.51 -11.86
N ILE A 32 -12.31 0.46 -11.32
CA ILE A 32 -13.69 0.56 -10.83
C ILE A 32 -13.80 1.60 -9.70
N VAL A 33 -12.88 1.62 -8.75
CA VAL A 33 -12.89 2.59 -7.65
C VAL A 33 -12.72 4.01 -8.17
N TRP A 34 -11.79 4.23 -9.10
CA TRP A 34 -11.59 5.55 -9.69
C TRP A 34 -12.79 5.99 -10.54
N ALA A 35 -13.43 5.07 -11.26
CA ALA A 35 -14.63 5.33 -12.05
C ALA A 35 -15.83 5.78 -11.21
N LEU A 36 -15.90 5.42 -9.91
CA LEU A 36 -16.94 5.95 -9.02
C LEU A 36 -16.81 7.47 -8.79
N ALA A 37 -15.60 8.02 -8.98
CA ALA A 37 -15.36 9.46 -8.96
C ALA A 37 -15.54 10.11 -10.33
N ALA A 38 -15.99 9.35 -11.35
CA ALA A 38 -16.24 9.90 -12.68
C ALA A 38 -17.23 11.08 -12.69
N PRO A 39 -18.29 11.15 -11.85
CA PRO A 39 -19.13 12.36 -11.81
C PRO A 39 -18.37 13.64 -11.41
N MET A 40 -17.24 13.51 -10.70
CA MET A 40 -16.35 14.63 -10.35
C MET A 40 -15.47 15.05 -11.53
N THR A 41 -15.35 14.23 -12.59
CA THR A 41 -14.54 14.55 -13.78
C THR A 41 -15.07 15.76 -14.51
N SER A 42 -16.39 15.89 -14.69
CA SER A 42 -16.97 16.96 -15.51
C SER A 42 -16.70 18.35 -14.90
N VAL A 43 -16.83 18.46 -13.58
CA VAL A 43 -16.50 19.68 -12.84
C VAL A 43 -15.00 19.95 -12.89
N ALA A 44 -14.17 18.93 -12.61
CA ALA A 44 -12.71 19.05 -12.67
C ALA A 44 -12.21 19.46 -14.06
N GLN A 45 -12.72 18.82 -15.12
CA GLN A 45 -12.40 19.12 -16.52
C GLN A 45 -12.81 20.55 -16.89
N SER A 46 -13.97 21.04 -16.43
CA SER A 46 -14.35 22.43 -16.69
C SER A 46 -13.40 23.45 -16.04
N LEU A 47 -13.03 23.22 -14.78
CA LEU A 47 -12.14 24.11 -14.01
C LEU A 47 -10.71 24.06 -14.55
N ILE A 48 -10.23 22.86 -14.90
CA ILE A 48 -8.88 22.64 -15.44
C ILE A 48 -8.80 23.11 -16.89
N GLY A 49 -9.86 22.92 -17.68
CA GLY A 49 -9.95 23.47 -19.03
C GLY A 49 -9.82 25.00 -19.02
N GLN A 50 -10.50 25.68 -18.09
CA GLN A 50 -10.32 27.11 -17.87
C GLN A 50 -8.88 27.46 -17.48
N PHE A 51 -8.28 26.72 -16.55
CA PHE A 51 -6.90 26.93 -16.12
C PHE A 51 -5.89 26.79 -17.28
N VAL A 52 -6.00 25.74 -18.09
CA VAL A 52 -5.13 25.49 -19.26
C VAL A 52 -5.34 26.54 -20.34
N THR A 53 -6.58 27.00 -20.54
CA THR A 53 -6.87 28.11 -21.48
C THR A 53 -6.21 29.41 -21.03
N GLN A 54 -6.14 29.65 -19.71
CA GLN A 54 -5.47 30.81 -19.12
C GLN A 54 -3.95 30.69 -19.06
N HIS A 55 -3.40 29.47 -19.14
CA HIS A 55 -1.96 29.18 -19.07
C HIS A 55 -1.54 28.24 -20.21
N PRO A 56 -1.56 28.71 -21.47
CA PRO A 56 -1.21 27.89 -22.63
C PRO A 56 0.24 27.37 -22.62
N GLU A 57 1.11 27.95 -21.80
CA GLU A 57 2.46 27.48 -21.50
C GLU A 57 2.51 26.24 -20.59
N ALA A 58 1.38 25.80 -20.02
CA ALA A 58 1.33 24.61 -19.20
C ALA A 58 1.76 23.38 -20.01
N PRO A 59 2.75 22.59 -19.54
CA PRO A 59 3.31 21.48 -20.31
C PRO A 59 2.39 20.25 -20.38
N TYR A 60 1.16 20.33 -19.88
CA TYR A 60 0.23 19.21 -19.74
C TYR A 60 -1.14 19.54 -20.34
N SER A 61 -1.76 18.55 -20.98
CA SER A 61 -3.12 18.68 -21.51
C SER A 61 -4.16 18.75 -20.38
N ALA A 62 -5.28 19.43 -20.63
CA ALA A 62 -6.38 19.54 -19.65
C ALA A 62 -6.93 18.16 -19.20
N PRO A 63 -7.08 17.15 -20.08
CA PRO A 63 -7.46 15.80 -19.68
C PRO A 63 -6.48 15.15 -18.70
N PHE A 64 -5.18 15.27 -18.95
CA PHE A 64 -4.15 14.67 -18.10
C PHE A 64 -4.17 15.26 -16.68
N LEU A 65 -4.34 16.58 -16.58
CA LEU A 65 -4.47 17.27 -15.30
C LEU A 65 -5.76 16.87 -14.56
N ALA A 66 -6.86 16.67 -15.30
CA ALA A 66 -8.13 16.23 -14.73
C ALA A 66 -8.05 14.82 -14.14
N ASP A 67 -7.50 13.86 -14.90
CA ASP A 67 -7.30 12.49 -14.44
C ASP A 67 -6.40 12.43 -13.20
N GLY A 68 -5.30 13.20 -13.20
CA GLY A 68 -4.41 13.33 -12.05
C GLY A 68 -5.12 13.87 -10.81
N LEU A 69 -5.95 14.90 -10.95
CA LEU A 69 -6.72 15.47 -9.84
C LEU A 69 -7.72 14.46 -9.26
N ILE A 70 -8.40 13.69 -10.12
CA ILE A 70 -9.36 12.66 -9.69
C ILE A 70 -8.64 11.57 -8.91
N ILE A 71 -7.54 11.04 -9.46
CA ILE A 71 -6.75 9.99 -8.80
C ILE A 71 -6.27 10.48 -7.43
N LEU A 72 -5.71 11.70 -7.34
CA LEU A 72 -5.26 12.28 -6.08
C LEU A 72 -6.41 12.47 -5.09
N THR A 73 -7.57 12.95 -5.55
CA THR A 73 -8.75 13.17 -4.71
C THR A 73 -9.30 11.85 -4.16
N VAL A 74 -9.47 10.83 -5.01
CA VAL A 74 -9.90 9.50 -4.59
C VAL A 74 -8.89 8.91 -3.62
N THR A 75 -7.60 8.98 -3.93
CA THR A 75 -6.54 8.43 -3.08
C THR A 75 -6.52 9.13 -1.71
N LEU A 76 -6.79 10.45 -1.64
CA LEU A 76 -6.97 11.18 -0.39
C LEU A 76 -8.16 10.68 0.43
N LEU A 77 -9.33 10.51 -0.21
CA LEU A 77 -10.51 9.97 0.48
C LEU A 77 -10.27 8.55 1.00
N LEU A 78 -9.61 7.70 0.19
CA LEU A 78 -9.22 6.35 0.59
C LEU A 78 -8.22 6.37 1.75
N ALA A 79 -7.22 7.25 1.73
CA ALA A 79 -6.25 7.41 2.81
C ALA A 79 -6.90 7.84 4.13
N ILE A 80 -7.85 8.79 4.07
CA ILE A 80 -8.65 9.19 5.23
C ILE A 80 -9.46 8.00 5.74
N GLY A 81 -10.11 7.25 4.84
CA GLY A 81 -10.84 6.03 5.18
C GLY A 81 -9.96 4.97 5.85
N ILE A 82 -8.77 4.71 5.31
CA ILE A 82 -7.76 3.79 5.85
C ILE A 82 -7.39 4.19 7.29
N LEU A 83 -7.10 5.48 7.53
CA LEU A 83 -6.76 6.00 8.85
C LEU A 83 -7.92 5.81 9.84
N LEU A 84 -9.13 6.24 9.47
CA LEU A 84 -10.31 6.17 10.35
C LEU A 84 -10.68 4.72 10.70
N LEU A 85 -10.67 3.82 9.72
CA LEU A 85 -10.94 2.40 9.92
C LEU A 85 -9.86 1.76 10.79
N THR A 86 -8.59 2.11 10.57
CA THR A 86 -7.47 1.56 11.35
C THR A 86 -7.50 2.04 12.79
N VAL A 87 -7.83 3.31 13.05
CA VAL A 87 -8.03 3.82 14.41
C VAL A 87 -9.12 3.00 15.13
N ARG A 88 -10.22 2.70 14.46
CA ARG A 88 -11.28 1.83 15.01
C ARG A 88 -10.78 0.42 15.27
N ILE A 89 -10.10 -0.21 14.31
CA ILE A 89 -9.51 -1.54 14.48
C ILE A 89 -8.57 -1.56 15.69
N VAL A 90 -7.66 -0.58 15.79
CA VAL A 90 -6.71 -0.47 16.89
C VAL A 90 -7.42 -0.38 18.24
N MET A 91 -8.40 0.52 18.39
CA MET A 91 -9.14 0.65 19.64
C MET A 91 -9.83 -0.66 20.03
N HIS A 92 -10.50 -1.33 19.09
CA HIS A 92 -11.28 -2.53 19.40
C HIS A 92 -10.45 -3.79 19.64
N THR A 93 -9.28 -3.91 19.00
CA THR A 93 -8.46 -5.13 19.05
C THR A 93 -7.36 -5.06 20.11
N SER A 94 -6.87 -3.86 20.42
CA SER A 94 -5.82 -3.64 21.42
C SER A 94 -6.32 -3.02 22.73
N GLY A 95 -7.55 -2.48 22.75
CA GLY A 95 -8.07 -1.71 23.89
C GLY A 95 -7.35 -0.37 24.12
N ALA A 96 -6.56 0.10 23.15
CA ALA A 96 -5.85 1.36 23.25
C ALA A 96 -6.82 2.56 23.35
N SER A 97 -6.38 3.60 24.05
CA SER A 97 -7.10 4.87 24.09
C SER A 97 -7.16 5.52 22.68
N PRO A 98 -8.13 6.40 22.39
CA PRO A 98 -8.23 7.06 21.09
C PRO A 98 -6.95 7.78 20.67
N ARG A 99 -6.24 8.40 21.62
CA ARG A 99 -4.95 9.07 21.37
C ARG A 99 -3.89 8.09 20.89
N LEU A 100 -3.72 6.96 21.58
CA LEU A 100 -2.75 5.93 21.17
C LEU A 100 -3.13 5.28 19.85
N ALA A 101 -4.44 5.09 19.59
CA ALA A 101 -4.90 4.55 18.32
C ALA A 101 -4.56 5.47 17.14
N TRP A 102 -4.76 6.78 17.28
CA TRP A 102 -4.34 7.76 16.30
C TRP A 102 -2.82 7.80 16.11
N ILE A 103 -2.05 7.82 17.20
CA ILE A 103 -0.58 7.78 17.13
C ILE A 103 -0.11 6.54 16.38
N ALA A 104 -0.66 5.36 16.69
CA ALA A 104 -0.25 4.11 16.08
C ALA A 104 -0.64 4.00 14.60
N ALA A 105 -1.86 4.43 14.24
CA ALA A 105 -2.31 4.48 12.85
C ALA A 105 -1.46 5.45 12.03
N ALA A 106 -1.22 6.67 12.53
CA ALA A 106 -0.36 7.65 11.88
C ALA A 106 1.09 7.16 11.77
N ALA A 107 1.65 6.59 12.85
CA ALA A 107 3.01 6.05 12.84
C ALA A 107 3.18 4.95 11.78
N ALA A 108 2.21 4.03 11.67
CA ALA A 108 2.21 3.03 10.61
C ALA A 108 2.06 3.70 9.23
N PHE A 109 1.24 4.73 9.07
CA PHE A 109 0.91 5.30 7.76
C PHE A 109 2.10 6.07 7.19
N PHE A 110 2.74 6.89 8.03
CA PHE A 110 3.91 7.70 7.66
C PHE A 110 5.23 6.95 7.72
N GLY A 111 5.32 5.88 8.51
CA GLY A 111 6.55 5.11 8.67
C GLY A 111 6.65 3.88 7.75
N LEU A 112 5.55 3.42 7.16
CA LEU A 112 5.53 2.38 6.12
C LEU A 112 5.54 3.00 4.70
N PRO A 113 5.75 2.20 3.64
CA PRO A 113 5.68 2.68 2.26
C PRO A 113 4.33 3.30 1.89
N THR A 114 3.26 3.09 2.68
CA THR A 114 1.92 3.63 2.46
C THR A 114 1.92 5.12 2.13
N TRP A 115 2.73 5.92 2.83
CA TRP A 115 2.87 7.36 2.55
C TRP A 115 3.41 7.66 1.14
N TYR A 116 4.41 6.90 0.68
CA TYR A 116 4.93 7.04 -0.68
C TYR A 116 3.85 6.75 -1.71
N TYR A 117 3.10 5.65 -1.55
CA TYR A 117 2.06 5.28 -2.51
C TYR A 117 0.81 6.15 -2.40
N PHE A 118 0.63 6.88 -1.29
CA PHE A 118 -0.39 7.91 -1.18
C PHE A 118 -0.05 9.17 -1.99
N ILE A 119 1.21 9.63 -1.96
CA ILE A 119 1.62 10.87 -2.64
C ILE A 119 2.17 10.61 -4.05
N TYR A 120 3.27 9.87 -4.13
CA TYR A 120 4.05 9.72 -5.36
C TYR A 120 3.53 8.57 -6.22
N GLY A 121 3.03 7.51 -5.57
CA GLY A 121 2.43 6.35 -6.22
C GLY A 121 0.90 6.38 -6.24
N ALA A 122 0.26 7.54 -6.23
CA ALA A 122 -1.20 7.65 -6.08
C ALA A 122 -1.99 6.89 -7.17
N ALA A 123 -1.45 6.81 -8.39
CA ALA A 123 -2.01 6.03 -9.50
C ALA A 123 -1.72 4.52 -9.41
N THR A 124 -1.05 4.04 -8.35
CA THR A 124 -0.82 2.60 -8.14
C THR A 124 -2.01 1.96 -7.43
N SER A 125 -2.16 0.65 -7.59
CA SER A 125 -3.26 -0.10 -7.00
C SER A 125 -3.17 -0.30 -5.48
N HIS A 126 -2.04 0.04 -4.85
CA HIS A 126 -1.74 -0.28 -3.45
C HIS A 126 -2.67 0.41 -2.44
N ILE A 127 -3.00 1.69 -2.64
CA ILE A 127 -3.90 2.41 -1.71
C ILE A 127 -5.34 1.90 -1.83
N VAL A 128 -5.76 1.55 -3.05
CA VAL A 128 -7.09 0.96 -3.28
C VAL A 128 -7.20 -0.40 -2.60
N GLU A 129 -6.24 -1.29 -2.84
CA GLU A 129 -6.18 -2.61 -2.18
C GLU A 129 -6.18 -2.45 -0.65
N LEU A 130 -5.32 -1.58 -0.12
CA LEU A 130 -5.19 -1.37 1.31
C LEU A 130 -6.50 -0.87 1.95
N PHE A 131 -7.19 0.07 1.31
CA PHE A 131 -8.49 0.54 1.80
C PHE A 131 -9.50 -0.59 1.88
N VAL A 132 -9.64 -1.36 0.80
CA VAL A 132 -10.62 -2.46 0.73
C VAL A 132 -10.30 -3.54 1.75
N LEU A 133 -9.03 -3.93 1.91
CA LEU A 133 -8.61 -4.92 2.92
C LEU A 133 -8.82 -4.40 4.36
N THR A 134 -8.57 -3.11 4.61
CA THR A 134 -8.81 -2.49 5.91
C THR A 134 -10.31 -2.46 6.24
N ALA A 135 -11.15 -2.17 5.24
CA ALA A 135 -12.61 -2.25 5.36
C ALA A 135 -13.06 -3.70 5.59
N ALA A 136 -12.52 -4.67 4.84
CA ALA A 136 -12.81 -6.08 4.98
C ALA A 136 -12.48 -6.60 6.39
N LEU A 137 -11.32 -6.22 6.93
CA LEU A 137 -10.89 -6.55 8.30
C LEU A 137 -11.79 -5.90 9.36
N SER A 138 -12.22 -4.65 9.14
CA SER A 138 -13.16 -3.96 10.02
C SER A 138 -14.51 -4.66 10.07
N VAL A 139 -15.06 -5.01 8.91
CA VAL A 139 -16.33 -5.74 8.79
C VAL A 139 -16.20 -7.15 9.37
N TRP A 140 -15.09 -7.84 9.09
CA TRP A 140 -14.79 -9.16 9.64
C TRP A 140 -14.80 -9.14 11.16
N TRP A 141 -14.18 -8.13 11.77
CA TRP A 141 -14.14 -8.00 13.23
C TRP A 141 -15.56 -7.88 13.81
N ILE A 142 -16.41 -7.05 13.21
CA ILE A 142 -17.81 -6.90 13.62
C ILE A 142 -18.57 -8.23 13.45
N ALA A 143 -18.37 -8.91 12.31
CA ALA A 143 -18.97 -10.21 12.04
C ALA A 143 -18.57 -11.25 13.10
N HIS A 144 -17.29 -11.27 13.48
CA HIS A 144 -16.72 -12.21 14.44
C HIS A 144 -17.22 -11.96 15.88
N GLN A 145 -17.40 -10.69 16.25
CA GLN A 145 -17.97 -10.32 17.56
C GLN A 145 -19.45 -10.68 17.65
N ARG A 146 -20.23 -10.42 16.59
CA ARG A 146 -21.68 -10.63 16.56
C ARG A 146 -22.12 -12.02 16.07
N ILE A 147 -21.20 -12.85 15.58
CA ILE A 147 -21.48 -14.12 14.88
C ILE A 147 -22.49 -13.90 13.74
N SER A 148 -22.19 -12.96 12.85
CA SER A 148 -23.07 -12.56 11.75
C SER A 148 -22.58 -13.10 10.41
N TYR A 149 -23.30 -14.08 9.85
CA TYR A 149 -22.99 -14.64 8.52
C TYR A 149 -23.10 -13.61 7.38
N PRO A 150 -24.10 -12.70 7.34
CA PRO A 150 -24.16 -11.65 6.32
C PRO A 150 -22.94 -10.71 6.35
N LEU A 151 -22.48 -10.32 7.54
CA LEU A 151 -21.27 -9.49 7.66
C LEU A 151 -20.01 -10.27 7.30
N LEU A 152 -19.95 -11.57 7.60
CA LEU A 152 -18.85 -12.43 7.14
C LEU A 152 -18.83 -12.55 5.61
N ALA A 153 -20.00 -12.68 4.98
CA ALA A 153 -20.17 -12.67 3.53
C ALA A 153 -19.78 -11.34 2.89
N LEU A 154 -20.13 -10.21 3.52
CA LEU A 154 -19.68 -8.90 3.08
C LEU A 154 -18.16 -8.75 3.19
N SER A 155 -17.58 -9.18 4.31
CA SER A 155 -16.13 -9.15 4.52
C SER A 155 -15.39 -9.99 3.48
N SER A 156 -15.85 -11.22 3.20
CA SER A 156 -15.24 -12.07 2.19
C SER A 156 -15.42 -11.51 0.78
N ALA A 157 -16.58 -10.93 0.45
CA ALA A 157 -16.77 -10.22 -0.82
C ALA A 157 -15.80 -9.04 -0.99
N LEU A 158 -15.52 -8.28 0.08
CA LEU A 158 -14.51 -7.23 0.06
C LEU A 158 -13.10 -7.78 -0.13
N ILE A 159 -12.74 -8.92 0.47
CA ILE A 159 -11.46 -9.60 0.18
C ILE A 159 -11.39 -10.01 -1.30
N GLY A 160 -12.49 -10.55 -1.85
CA GLY A 160 -12.59 -10.87 -3.28
C GLY A 160 -12.47 -9.65 -4.17
N TYR A 161 -13.03 -8.50 -3.76
CA TYR A 161 -12.87 -7.23 -4.48
C TYR A 161 -11.42 -6.75 -4.41
N ALA A 162 -10.76 -6.83 -3.25
CA ALA A 162 -9.34 -6.54 -3.14
C ALA A 162 -8.52 -7.47 -4.06
N ALA A 163 -8.96 -8.72 -4.26
CA ALA A 163 -8.35 -9.63 -5.24
C ALA A 163 -8.53 -9.19 -6.71
N LEU A 164 -9.62 -8.49 -7.04
CA LEU A 164 -9.78 -7.81 -8.34
C LEU A 164 -8.75 -6.68 -8.52
N VAL A 165 -8.34 -6.06 -7.42
CA VAL A 165 -7.30 -5.02 -7.44
C VAL A 165 -5.92 -5.67 -7.56
N ARG A 166 -5.65 -6.71 -6.77
CA ARG A 166 -4.36 -7.39 -6.57
C ARG A 166 -4.60 -8.81 -6.01
N ILE A 167 -4.25 -9.86 -6.76
CA ILE A 167 -4.66 -11.25 -6.46
C ILE A 167 -4.15 -11.76 -5.09
N ASP A 168 -3.04 -11.21 -4.60
CA ASP A 168 -2.44 -11.50 -3.29
C ASP A 168 -3.34 -11.14 -2.11
N ALA A 169 -4.33 -10.27 -2.28
CA ALA A 169 -5.34 -9.98 -1.26
C ALA A 169 -6.07 -11.25 -0.76
N LEU A 170 -6.18 -12.30 -1.56
CA LEU A 170 -6.77 -13.58 -1.13
C LEU A 170 -6.01 -14.23 0.04
N LEU A 171 -4.74 -13.86 0.28
CA LEU A 171 -3.98 -14.35 1.43
C LEU A 171 -4.62 -13.96 2.77
N PHE A 172 -5.42 -12.88 2.82
CA PHE A 172 -6.21 -12.51 4.01
C PHE A 172 -7.30 -13.54 4.35
N LEU A 173 -7.82 -14.25 3.34
CA LEU A 173 -8.92 -15.19 3.53
C LEU A 173 -8.50 -16.37 4.40
N LEU A 174 -7.23 -16.78 4.37
CA LEU A 174 -6.75 -17.94 5.11
C LEU A 174 -6.79 -17.73 6.64
N PRO A 175 -6.09 -16.75 7.24
CA PRO A 175 -6.12 -16.55 8.68
C PRO A 175 -7.52 -16.13 9.17
N LEU A 176 -8.23 -15.29 8.43
CA LEU A 176 -9.58 -14.84 8.79
C LEU A 176 -10.61 -15.95 8.65
N GLY A 177 -10.50 -16.80 7.62
CA GLY A 177 -11.37 -17.94 7.39
C GLY A 177 -11.19 -19.01 8.46
N ILE A 178 -9.94 -19.35 8.81
CA ILE A 178 -9.64 -20.28 9.92
C ILE A 178 -10.22 -19.74 11.24
N ALA A 179 -10.02 -18.45 11.52
CA ALA A 179 -10.57 -17.79 12.69
C ALA A 179 -12.12 -17.85 12.70
N SER A 180 -12.77 -17.58 11.57
CA SER A 180 -14.22 -17.70 11.41
C SER A 180 -14.73 -19.13 11.60
N ILE A 181 -14.06 -20.14 11.04
CA ILE A 181 -14.43 -21.56 11.20
C ILE A 181 -14.38 -21.97 12.67
N ARG A 182 -13.39 -21.50 13.43
CA ARG A 182 -13.27 -21.78 14.86
C ARG A 182 -14.30 -21.05 15.72
N ARG A 183 -14.79 -19.89 15.28
CA ARG A 183 -15.69 -19.03 16.05
C ARG A 183 -17.16 -19.30 15.79
N PHE A 184 -17.53 -19.54 14.52
CA PHE A 184 -18.92 -19.62 14.09
C PHE A 184 -19.45 -21.06 14.26
N PRO A 185 -20.69 -21.25 14.75
CA PRO A 185 -21.18 -22.56 15.16
C PRO A 185 -21.53 -23.50 14.00
N CYS A 186 -21.82 -22.98 12.80
CA CYS A 186 -22.26 -23.80 11.67
C CYS A 186 -21.24 -23.75 10.52
N LEU A 187 -20.41 -24.80 10.41
CA LEU A 187 -19.37 -24.91 9.37
C LEU A 187 -19.91 -24.65 7.96
N ARG A 188 -21.05 -25.27 7.59
CA ARG A 188 -21.67 -25.08 6.28
C ARG A 188 -21.97 -23.61 6.00
N ARG A 189 -22.60 -22.91 6.94
CA ARG A 189 -22.93 -21.48 6.77
C ARG A 189 -21.67 -20.61 6.76
N THR A 190 -20.65 -20.96 7.54
CA THR A 190 -19.37 -20.25 7.53
C THR A 190 -18.69 -20.39 6.17
N VAL A 191 -18.60 -21.60 5.62
CA VAL A 191 -18.03 -21.85 4.29
C VAL A 191 -18.81 -21.09 3.22
N LEU A 192 -20.14 -21.17 3.24
CA LEU A 192 -20.99 -20.41 2.30
C LEU A 192 -20.76 -18.89 2.42
N ALA A 193 -20.54 -18.36 3.61
CA ALA A 193 -20.23 -16.95 3.83
C ALA A 193 -18.79 -16.57 3.42
N LEU A 194 -17.90 -17.52 3.13
CA LEU A 194 -16.55 -17.24 2.61
C LEU A 194 -16.47 -17.32 1.08
N LEU A 195 -17.42 -18.02 0.43
CA LEU A 195 -17.49 -18.14 -1.03
C LEU A 195 -17.57 -16.82 -1.82
N PRO A 196 -18.17 -15.72 -1.32
CA PRO A 196 -18.18 -14.46 -2.04
C PRO A 196 -16.79 -13.96 -2.43
N ALA A 197 -15.74 -14.25 -1.63
CA ALA A 197 -14.37 -13.90 -1.99
C ALA A 197 -13.93 -14.54 -3.32
N VAL A 198 -14.22 -15.83 -3.47
CA VAL A 198 -13.88 -16.62 -4.65
C VAL A 198 -14.72 -16.18 -5.85
N PHE A 199 -16.03 -15.99 -5.64
CA PHE A 199 -16.93 -15.56 -6.71
C PHE A 199 -16.55 -14.20 -7.28
N VAL A 200 -16.29 -13.21 -6.42
CA VAL A 200 -15.87 -11.88 -6.87
C VAL A 200 -14.51 -11.96 -7.57
N CYS A 201 -13.52 -12.67 -7.02
CA CYS A 201 -12.22 -12.85 -7.66
C CYS A 201 -12.32 -13.56 -9.03
N ALA A 202 -13.27 -14.49 -9.20
CA ALA A 202 -13.47 -15.21 -10.45
C ALA A 202 -13.84 -14.28 -11.62
N ILE A 203 -14.44 -13.12 -11.35
CA ILE A 203 -14.73 -12.11 -12.38
C ILE A 203 -13.43 -11.68 -13.09
N GLN A 204 -12.35 -11.44 -12.33
CA GLN A 204 -11.05 -11.10 -12.90
C GLN A 204 -10.47 -12.23 -13.75
N MET A 205 -10.61 -13.48 -13.29
CA MET A 205 -10.12 -14.66 -14.01
C MET A 205 -10.89 -14.90 -15.31
N LEU A 206 -12.20 -14.65 -15.33
CA LEU A 206 -13.03 -14.75 -16.54
C LEU A 206 -12.68 -13.66 -17.55
N ILE A 207 -12.36 -12.44 -17.08
CA ILE A 207 -11.87 -11.37 -17.95
C ILE A 207 -10.54 -11.76 -18.58
N TRP A 208 -9.62 -12.32 -17.80
CA TRP A 208 -8.35 -12.83 -18.35
C TRP A 208 -8.57 -13.99 -19.32
N LEU A 209 -9.51 -14.89 -19.03
CA LEU A 209 -9.86 -15.97 -19.96
C LEU A 209 -10.36 -15.40 -21.29
N HIS A 210 -11.19 -14.36 -21.25
CA HIS A 210 -11.71 -13.70 -22.45
C HIS A 210 -10.61 -12.94 -23.22
N LEU A 211 -9.74 -12.20 -22.52
CA LEU A 211 -8.71 -11.36 -23.14
C LEU A 211 -7.47 -12.14 -23.61
N PHE A 212 -7.07 -13.17 -22.87
CA PHE A 212 -5.80 -13.88 -23.06
C PHE A 212 -5.95 -15.38 -23.31
N GLY A 213 -7.18 -15.91 -23.30
CA GLY A 213 -7.43 -17.35 -23.41
C GLY A 213 -6.96 -18.17 -22.20
N THR A 214 -6.55 -17.52 -21.10
CA THR A 214 -6.01 -18.17 -19.89
C THR A 214 -6.52 -17.50 -18.61
N PHE A 215 -6.64 -18.26 -17.51
CA PHE A 215 -7.14 -17.75 -16.23
C PHE A 215 -6.16 -16.88 -15.44
N LEU A 216 -4.94 -16.70 -15.94
CA LEU A 216 -3.89 -15.87 -15.36
C LEU A 216 -3.25 -15.05 -16.47
N PRO A 217 -2.84 -13.79 -16.22
CA PRO A 217 -2.22 -12.98 -17.25
C PRO A 217 -0.88 -13.62 -17.68
N PRO A 218 -0.58 -13.63 -19.00
CA PRO A 218 0.67 -14.17 -19.50
C PRO A 218 1.89 -13.37 -18.96
N HIS A 219 3.02 -14.05 -18.80
CA HIS A 219 4.34 -13.51 -18.40
C HIS A 219 4.53 -13.00 -16.96
N THR A 220 3.49 -12.72 -16.18
CA THR A 220 3.65 -12.04 -14.86
C THR A 220 3.64 -12.97 -13.65
N TYR A 221 2.78 -13.99 -13.65
CA TYR A 221 2.70 -15.00 -12.59
C TYR A 221 2.96 -16.40 -13.14
N THR A 222 4.02 -16.53 -13.95
CA THR A 222 4.45 -17.85 -14.39
C THR A 222 4.95 -18.62 -13.17
N LEU A 223 4.37 -19.81 -12.93
CA LEU A 223 4.75 -20.69 -11.81
C LEU A 223 6.26 -20.96 -11.78
N ASN A 224 6.92 -20.90 -12.94
CA ASN A 224 8.35 -21.09 -13.12
C ASN A 224 9.21 -20.02 -12.42
N ARG A 225 8.62 -18.87 -12.05
CA ARG A 225 9.27 -17.81 -11.26
C ARG A 225 9.05 -17.96 -9.75
N PHE A 226 8.37 -19.03 -9.31
CA PHE A 226 8.24 -19.35 -7.90
C PHE A 226 9.26 -20.42 -7.50
N VAL A 227 10.09 -20.10 -6.51
CA VAL A 227 11.11 -20.98 -5.94
C VAL A 227 10.68 -21.36 -4.53
N LEU A 228 10.34 -22.64 -4.34
CA LEU A 228 9.93 -23.20 -3.06
C LEU A 228 11.07 -24.00 -2.39
N PRO A 229 11.13 -24.02 -1.03
CA PRO A 229 10.39 -23.15 -0.11
C PRO A 229 10.90 -21.70 -0.19
N ALA A 230 10.10 -20.74 0.30
CA ALA A 230 10.32 -19.28 0.24
C ALA A 230 11.78 -18.80 0.38
N ARG A 231 12.55 -18.87 -0.71
CA ARG A 231 14.01 -18.67 -0.77
C ARG A 231 14.42 -17.29 -0.28
N TYR A 232 13.60 -16.29 -0.55
CA TYR A 232 13.87 -14.87 -0.29
C TYR A 232 13.12 -14.32 0.93
N GLY A 233 12.60 -15.20 1.80
CA GLY A 233 11.82 -14.78 2.96
C GLY A 233 12.60 -13.91 3.95
N TYR A 234 13.92 -14.14 4.08
CA TYR A 234 14.79 -13.31 4.92
C TYR A 234 15.00 -11.93 4.31
N GLU A 235 15.25 -11.87 3.01
CA GLU A 235 15.52 -10.67 2.23
C GLU A 235 14.33 -9.72 2.25
N ILE A 236 13.11 -10.25 2.21
CA ILE A 236 11.88 -9.46 2.36
C ILE A 236 11.87 -8.62 3.64
N LEU A 237 12.45 -9.13 4.72
CA LEU A 237 12.46 -8.45 6.01
C LEU A 237 13.72 -7.62 6.22
N PHE A 238 14.88 -8.18 5.86
CA PHE A 238 16.19 -7.69 6.34
C PHE A 238 17.13 -7.22 5.23
N SER A 239 16.79 -7.39 3.95
CA SER A 239 17.65 -6.88 2.88
C SER A 239 17.86 -5.36 3.02
N GLY A 240 19.10 -4.91 2.84
CA GLY A 240 19.40 -3.48 2.83
C GLY A 240 18.73 -2.74 1.66
N THR A 241 18.50 -3.40 0.53
CA THR A 241 18.01 -2.74 -0.69
C THR A 241 16.49 -2.65 -0.75
N ARG A 242 15.77 -3.63 -0.17
CA ARG A 242 14.30 -3.70 -0.21
C ARG A 242 13.65 -4.35 1.01
N GLY A 243 14.40 -4.65 2.07
CA GLY A 243 13.86 -5.27 3.27
C GLY A 243 12.93 -4.33 4.04
N LEU A 244 11.83 -4.88 4.56
CA LEU A 244 10.82 -4.14 5.31
C LEU A 244 11.43 -3.33 6.46
N PHE A 245 12.31 -3.91 7.26
CA PHE A 245 12.84 -3.24 8.46
C PHE A 245 13.94 -2.23 8.16
N ALA A 246 14.67 -2.37 7.04
CA ALA A 246 15.63 -1.37 6.61
C ALA A 246 14.94 -0.11 6.07
N TRP A 247 13.83 -0.29 5.34
CA TRP A 247 13.08 0.81 4.73
C TRP A 247 12.01 1.40 5.63
N SER A 248 11.48 0.60 6.55
CA SER A 248 10.42 0.99 7.47
C SER A 248 10.66 0.41 8.87
N PRO A 249 11.63 0.95 9.63
CA PRO A 249 11.94 0.46 10.98
C PRO A 249 10.73 0.48 11.92
N VAL A 250 9.73 1.33 11.66
CA VAL A 250 8.46 1.34 12.40
C VAL A 250 7.74 -0.02 12.36
N ALA A 251 7.90 -0.77 11.27
CA ALA A 251 7.32 -2.10 11.13
C ALA A 251 7.87 -3.06 12.17
N ALA A 252 9.15 -2.92 12.55
CA ALA A 252 9.75 -3.74 13.60
C ALA A 252 9.07 -3.50 14.94
N ILE A 253 8.74 -2.25 15.27
CA ILE A 253 7.98 -1.92 16.49
C ILE A 253 6.59 -2.56 16.46
N GLY A 254 5.90 -2.52 15.32
CA GLY A 254 4.62 -3.21 15.14
C GLY A 254 4.73 -4.72 15.34
N VAL A 255 5.70 -5.36 14.69
CA VAL A 255 5.93 -6.81 14.80
C VAL A 255 6.29 -7.20 16.24
N ILE A 256 7.17 -6.45 16.92
CA ILE A 256 7.51 -6.67 18.34
C ILE A 256 6.26 -6.56 19.22
N GLY A 257 5.41 -5.57 18.98
CA GLY A 257 4.15 -5.42 19.72
C GLY A 257 3.18 -6.59 19.52
N LEU A 258 3.05 -7.11 18.29
CA LEU A 258 2.25 -8.30 18.01
C LEU A 258 2.84 -9.55 18.69
N ILE A 259 4.16 -9.74 18.64
CA ILE A 259 4.84 -10.87 19.30
C ILE A 259 4.66 -10.79 20.82
N GLY A 260 4.81 -9.61 21.42
CA GLY A 260 4.55 -9.40 22.85
C GLY A 260 3.13 -9.77 23.24
N ALA A 261 2.15 -9.41 22.41
CA ALA A 261 0.74 -9.70 22.63
C ALA A 261 0.38 -11.19 22.55
N LEU A 262 1.22 -12.05 21.97
CA LEU A 262 1.02 -13.51 22.03
C LEU A 262 1.03 -14.05 23.46
N LYS A 263 1.74 -13.38 24.38
CA LYS A 263 1.80 -13.73 25.81
C LYS A 263 0.59 -13.19 26.60
N MET A 264 -0.23 -12.33 26.00
CA MET A 264 -1.34 -11.65 26.66
C MET A 264 -2.66 -12.29 26.22
N ALA A 265 -3.31 -13.08 27.08
CA ALA A 265 -4.52 -13.83 26.73
C ALA A 265 -5.60 -12.98 26.03
N LYS A 266 -5.78 -11.72 26.49
CA LYS A 266 -6.72 -10.75 25.94
C LYS A 266 -6.46 -10.39 24.46
N TYR A 267 -5.21 -10.34 24.04
CA TYR A 267 -4.80 -9.83 22.71
C TYR A 267 -4.23 -10.92 21.80
N ARG A 268 -3.94 -12.10 22.35
CA ARG A 268 -3.32 -13.25 21.67
C ARG A 268 -4.04 -13.62 20.39
N PHE A 269 -5.38 -13.62 20.40
CA PHE A 269 -6.17 -14.02 19.23
C PHE A 269 -5.89 -13.12 18.02
N PHE A 270 -5.97 -11.81 18.18
CA PHE A 270 -5.71 -10.87 17.08
C PHE A 270 -4.22 -10.84 16.69
N ALA A 271 -3.32 -11.00 17.67
CA ALA A 271 -1.89 -11.12 17.41
C ALA A 271 -1.56 -12.34 16.53
N LEU A 272 -2.20 -13.49 16.78
CA LEU A 272 -2.05 -14.69 15.95
C LEU A 272 -2.52 -14.45 14.52
N ILE A 273 -3.64 -13.75 14.31
CA ILE A 273 -4.12 -13.39 12.97
C ILE A 273 -3.08 -12.52 12.27
N GLY A 274 -2.64 -11.43 12.90
CA GLY A 274 -1.66 -10.52 12.29
C GLY A 274 -0.33 -11.19 11.96
N ILE A 275 0.21 -12.02 12.85
CA ILE A 275 1.44 -12.77 12.62
C ILE A 275 1.26 -13.82 11.53
N SER A 276 0.13 -14.54 11.51
CA SER A 276 -0.15 -15.52 10.46
C SER A 276 -0.26 -14.84 9.10
N THR A 277 -0.92 -13.69 8.99
CA THR A 277 -0.97 -12.90 7.75
C THR A 277 0.42 -12.44 7.32
N LEU A 278 1.24 -11.92 8.24
CA LEU A 278 2.63 -11.53 7.95
C LEU A 278 3.43 -12.72 7.39
N LEU A 279 3.37 -13.88 8.05
CA LEU A 279 4.09 -15.08 7.61
C LEU A 279 3.61 -15.59 6.25
N LEU A 280 2.31 -15.50 5.96
CA LEU A 280 1.77 -15.87 4.66
C LEU A 280 2.26 -14.95 3.55
N TYR A 281 2.31 -13.65 3.78
CA TYR A 281 2.86 -12.70 2.81
C TYR A 281 4.37 -12.90 2.61
N ILE A 282 5.14 -13.13 3.69
CA ILE A 282 6.57 -13.47 3.59
C ILE A 282 6.76 -14.76 2.80
N PHE A 283 5.94 -15.78 3.07
CA PHE A 283 6.03 -17.06 2.36
C PHE A 283 5.71 -16.88 0.87
N PHE A 284 4.61 -16.21 0.54
CA PHE A 284 4.18 -16.00 -0.84
C PHE A 284 5.21 -15.19 -1.62
N TYR A 285 5.57 -14.01 -1.13
CA TYR A 285 6.50 -13.13 -1.82
C TYR A 285 7.95 -13.61 -1.74
N GLY A 286 8.32 -14.32 -0.67
CA GLY A 286 9.66 -14.88 -0.51
C GLY A 286 9.86 -16.09 -1.40
N SER A 287 8.78 -16.69 -1.88
CA SER A 287 8.82 -17.72 -2.91
C SER A 287 8.87 -17.12 -4.31
N TRP A 288 8.65 -15.82 -4.50
CA TRP A 288 8.66 -15.21 -5.83
C TRP A 288 10.06 -14.69 -6.17
N GLU A 289 10.59 -15.01 -7.34
CA GLU A 289 11.91 -14.53 -7.78
C GLU A 289 12.02 -13.02 -7.74
N MET A 290 10.96 -12.27 -8.07
CA MET A 290 10.91 -10.81 -8.00
C MET A 290 10.52 -10.27 -6.60
N TRP A 291 10.99 -10.92 -5.53
CA TRP A 291 10.70 -10.57 -4.13
C TRP A 291 10.98 -9.10 -3.76
N TRP A 292 11.91 -8.46 -4.49
CA TRP A 292 12.33 -7.07 -4.28
C TRP A 292 11.32 -6.06 -4.84
N GLY A 293 10.39 -6.50 -5.69
CA GLY A 293 9.35 -5.64 -6.25
C GLY A 293 9.86 -4.57 -7.23
N GLY A 294 11.00 -4.75 -7.88
CA GLY A 294 11.49 -3.79 -8.89
C GLY A 294 11.70 -2.35 -8.39
N LEU A 295 11.46 -1.38 -9.29
CA LEU A 295 11.87 0.02 -9.15
C LEU A 295 11.06 0.88 -8.17
N LEU A 296 10.00 0.38 -7.54
CA LEU A 296 9.19 1.22 -6.63
C LEU A 296 9.72 1.18 -5.18
N PHE A 297 9.24 2.12 -4.38
CA PHE A 297 9.72 2.41 -3.03
C PHE A 297 9.44 1.31 -2.02
N GLY A 298 10.46 0.93 -1.26
CA GLY A 298 10.38 0.04 -0.09
C GLY A 298 9.83 -1.35 -0.37
N GLN A 299 9.49 -2.08 0.69
CA GLN A 299 8.88 -3.41 0.59
C GLN A 299 7.36 -3.31 0.38
N ARG A 300 6.95 -2.92 -0.84
CA ARG A 300 5.55 -2.59 -1.15
C ARG A 300 4.58 -3.76 -1.06
N PHE A 301 5.08 -4.99 -1.20
CA PHE A 301 4.25 -6.19 -1.11
C PHE A 301 3.66 -6.41 0.29
N LEU A 302 4.23 -5.75 1.30
CA LEU A 302 3.77 -5.85 2.69
C LEU A 302 2.91 -4.67 3.14
N ILE A 303 2.56 -3.73 2.23
CA ILE A 303 1.60 -2.64 2.52
C ILE A 303 0.28 -3.16 3.08
N PRO A 304 -0.31 -4.28 2.59
CA PRO A 304 -1.54 -4.84 3.17
C PRO A 304 -1.46 -5.12 4.67
N LEU A 305 -0.26 -5.30 5.25
CA LEU A 305 -0.08 -5.57 6.68
C LEU A 305 -0.26 -4.33 7.57
N TYR A 306 -0.39 -3.14 6.98
CA TYR A 306 -0.57 -1.85 7.67
C TYR A 306 -1.51 -1.89 8.91
N PRO A 307 -2.76 -2.40 8.85
CA PRO A 307 -3.64 -2.38 10.02
C PRO A 307 -3.13 -3.27 11.15
N PHE A 308 -2.45 -4.38 10.85
CA PHE A 308 -1.85 -5.25 11.87
C PHE A 308 -0.61 -4.60 12.49
N ILE A 309 0.22 -3.94 11.69
CA ILE A 309 1.38 -3.18 12.17
C ILE A 309 0.92 -2.04 13.10
N ALA A 310 -0.13 -1.31 12.74
CA ALA A 310 -0.71 -0.27 13.59
C ALA A 310 -1.20 -0.83 14.94
N VAL A 311 -1.88 -1.99 14.95
CA VAL A 311 -2.28 -2.67 16.19
C VAL A 311 -1.07 -3.05 17.04
N GLY A 312 -0.02 -3.59 16.42
CA GLY A 312 1.24 -3.90 17.07
C GLY A 312 1.89 -2.68 17.72
N ILE A 313 1.98 -1.55 17.00
CA ILE A 313 2.53 -0.31 17.53
C ILE A 313 1.71 0.15 18.75
N ALA A 314 0.39 0.08 18.70
CA ALA A 314 -0.46 0.45 19.82
C ALA A 314 -0.23 -0.44 21.05
N LEU A 315 -0.08 -1.75 20.87
CA LEU A 315 0.22 -2.70 21.95
C LEU A 315 1.60 -2.45 22.58
N PHE A 316 2.60 -2.15 21.74
CA PHE A 316 3.93 -1.75 22.20
C PHE A 316 3.87 -0.45 23.02
N LEU A 317 3.20 0.58 22.50
CA LEU A 317 3.08 1.87 23.18
C LEU A 317 2.28 1.78 24.48
N GLN A 318 1.24 0.95 24.54
CA GLN A 318 0.51 0.68 25.78
C GLN A 318 1.42 0.07 26.83
N SER A 319 2.26 -0.90 26.45
CA SER A 319 3.24 -1.51 27.36
C SER A 319 4.28 -0.48 27.84
N ALA A 320 4.69 0.44 26.96
CA ALA A 320 5.59 1.55 27.29
C ALA A 320 4.97 2.59 28.24
N MET A 321 3.64 2.62 28.43
CA MET A 321 3.01 3.55 29.37
C MET A 321 3.37 3.27 30.84
N ALA A 322 3.74 2.02 31.16
CA ALA A 322 4.19 1.62 32.49
C ALA A 322 5.62 2.07 32.82
N LEU A 323 6.37 2.56 31.82
CA LEU A 323 7.74 3.01 32.01
C LEU A 323 7.78 4.40 32.69
N PRO A 324 8.89 4.72 33.40
CA PRO A 324 9.12 6.07 33.92
C PRO A 324 9.04 7.13 32.82
N ARG A 325 8.61 8.35 33.18
CA ARG A 325 8.34 9.43 32.21
C ARG A 325 9.48 9.66 31.22
N GLY A 326 10.74 9.65 31.69
CA GLY A 326 11.91 9.86 30.84
C GLY A 326 12.05 8.78 29.75
N LEU A 327 11.94 7.51 30.12
CA LEU A 327 12.03 6.40 29.18
C LEU A 327 10.84 6.37 28.20
N ARG A 328 9.63 6.68 28.69
CA ARG A 328 8.45 6.82 27.84
C ARG A 328 8.60 7.94 26.80
N LEU A 329 9.16 9.08 27.20
CA LEU A 329 9.50 10.16 26.26
C LEU A 329 10.58 9.72 25.27
N GLY A 330 11.56 8.93 25.72
CA GLY A 330 12.56 8.29 24.86
C GLY A 330 11.92 7.39 23.80
N VAL A 331 10.93 6.58 24.17
CA VAL A 331 10.17 5.73 23.22
C VAL A 331 9.44 6.57 22.17
N TYR A 332 8.74 7.63 22.57
CA TYR A 332 8.08 8.53 21.61
C TYR A 332 9.09 9.28 20.72
N GLY A 333 10.20 9.72 21.28
CA GLY A 333 11.28 10.37 20.53
C GLY A 333 11.89 9.43 19.50
N PHE A 334 12.19 8.18 19.89
CA PHE A 334 12.68 7.15 18.97
C PHE A 334 11.67 6.84 17.85
N LEU A 335 10.39 6.73 18.18
CA LEU A 335 9.32 6.55 17.19
C LEU A 335 9.26 7.73 16.21
N GLY A 336 9.38 8.96 16.70
CA GLY A 336 9.45 10.17 15.87
C GLY A 336 10.65 10.16 14.91
N ILE A 337 11.82 9.73 15.38
CA ILE A 337 13.04 9.62 14.56
C ILE A 337 12.86 8.61 13.43
N ILE A 338 12.35 7.41 13.70
CA ILE A 338 12.20 6.38 12.66
C ILE A 338 11.09 6.72 11.65
N ILE A 339 10.04 7.45 12.06
CA ILE A 339 9.05 8.01 11.13
C ILE A 339 9.68 9.12 10.29
N GLY A 340 10.42 10.04 10.91
CA GLY A 340 11.14 11.10 10.20
C GLY A 340 12.12 10.54 9.18
N TYR A 341 12.82 9.46 9.51
CA TYR A 341 13.66 8.71 8.57
C TYR A 341 12.86 8.21 7.36
N ALA A 342 11.75 7.50 7.57
CA ALA A 342 10.93 6.94 6.49
C ALA A 342 10.30 8.03 5.60
N MET A 343 9.82 9.11 6.20
CA MET A 343 9.27 10.27 5.48
C MET A 343 10.36 10.98 4.66
N THR A 344 11.53 11.20 5.25
CA THR A 344 12.66 11.83 4.52
C THR A 344 13.07 10.95 3.35
N LEU A 345 13.19 9.63 3.56
CA LEU A 345 13.51 8.69 2.49
C LEU A 345 12.45 8.73 1.38
N THR A 346 11.16 8.83 1.73
CA THR A 346 10.04 8.97 0.78
C THR A 346 10.17 10.24 -0.08
N LEU A 347 10.58 11.36 0.52
CA LEU A 347 10.76 12.63 -0.21
C LEU A 347 11.98 12.58 -1.13
N VAL A 348 13.07 11.94 -0.69
CA VAL A 348 14.34 11.88 -1.42
C VAL A 348 14.31 10.84 -2.55
N TYR A 349 13.63 9.71 -2.36
CA TYR A 349 13.67 8.58 -3.28
C TYR A 349 13.25 8.93 -4.73
N PRO A 350 12.09 9.57 -4.99
CA PRO A 350 11.69 9.90 -6.35
C PRO A 350 12.69 10.80 -7.06
N PHE A 351 13.43 11.61 -6.29
CA PHE A 351 14.36 12.59 -6.82
C PHE A 351 15.66 11.93 -7.29
N VAL A 352 16.27 11.09 -6.45
CA VAL A 352 17.41 10.26 -6.84
C VAL A 352 17.03 9.33 -8.01
N GLY A 353 15.82 8.77 -7.97
CA GLY A 353 15.31 7.90 -9.03
C GLY A 353 15.07 8.56 -10.39
N ARG A 354 15.14 9.89 -10.51
CA ARG A 354 15.11 10.57 -11.83
C ARG A 354 16.42 10.46 -12.59
N THR A 355 17.53 10.33 -11.87
CA THR A 355 18.88 10.37 -12.46
C THR A 355 19.54 9.01 -12.46
N PHE A 356 19.17 8.12 -11.53
CA PHE A 356 19.77 6.79 -11.41
C PHE A 356 18.78 5.69 -11.80
N HIS A 357 19.16 4.85 -12.77
CA HIS A 357 18.29 3.76 -13.28
C HIS A 357 18.28 2.49 -12.41
N ASN A 358 19.27 2.30 -11.52
CA ASN A 358 19.45 1.07 -10.73
C ASN A 358 18.91 1.17 -9.29
N MET A 359 17.79 1.87 -9.10
CA MET A 359 17.24 2.16 -7.75
C MET A 359 16.85 0.91 -6.95
N GLU A 360 16.62 -0.21 -7.62
CA GLU A 360 16.31 -1.53 -7.03
C GLU A 360 17.47 -2.16 -6.25
N PHE A 361 18.70 -1.73 -6.52
CA PHE A 361 19.89 -2.21 -5.82
C PHE A 361 20.45 -1.20 -4.81
N GLN A 362 19.79 -0.06 -4.63
CA GLN A 362 20.23 0.97 -3.70
C GLN A 362 19.65 0.75 -2.31
N THR A 363 20.50 0.86 -1.29
CA THR A 363 20.11 0.94 0.12
C THR A 363 19.66 2.35 0.48
N PRO A 364 18.86 2.54 1.56
CA PRO A 364 18.50 3.88 2.04
C PRO A 364 19.71 4.80 2.28
N TRP A 365 20.80 4.26 2.80
CA TRP A 365 22.04 5.01 3.03
C TRP A 365 22.68 5.51 1.73
N GLN A 366 22.73 4.68 0.69
CA GLN A 366 23.21 5.09 -0.62
C GLN A 366 22.31 6.17 -1.22
N ILE A 367 20.99 6.06 -1.05
CA ILE A 367 20.04 7.07 -1.52
C ILE A 367 20.28 8.42 -0.83
N PHE A 368 20.47 8.44 0.49
CA PHE A 368 20.82 9.66 1.20
C PHE A 368 22.18 10.22 0.78
N SER A 369 23.15 9.34 0.52
CA SER A 369 24.47 9.75 0.03
C SER A 369 24.36 10.42 -1.34
N LEU A 370 23.67 9.79 -2.30
CA LEU A 370 23.44 10.34 -3.64
C LEU A 370 22.68 11.66 -3.58
N ALA A 371 21.64 11.75 -2.75
CA ALA A 371 20.90 12.99 -2.55
C ALA A 371 21.78 14.13 -2.00
N ARG A 372 22.74 13.78 -1.13
CA ARG A 372 23.70 14.74 -0.59
C ARG A 372 24.72 15.17 -1.63
N THR A 373 25.34 14.24 -2.35
CA THR A 373 26.46 14.52 -3.25
C THR A 373 26.01 15.18 -4.55
N GLU A 374 24.93 14.69 -5.15
CA GLU A 374 24.48 15.14 -6.48
C GLU A 374 23.64 16.42 -6.41
N TYR A 375 22.95 16.64 -5.29
CA TYR A 375 21.95 17.70 -5.21
C TYR A 375 22.07 18.61 -3.99
N GLY A 376 23.07 18.38 -3.15
CA GLY A 376 23.30 19.20 -1.96
C GLY A 376 22.07 19.27 -1.07
N PHE A 377 21.28 18.18 -0.93
CA PHE A 377 20.00 18.19 -0.20
C PHE A 377 20.10 18.74 1.23
N PHE A 378 21.27 18.63 1.87
CA PHE A 378 21.55 19.17 3.21
C PHE A 378 22.11 20.61 3.21
N ASN A 379 22.30 21.22 2.04
CA ASN A 379 22.66 22.63 1.89
C ASN A 379 21.38 23.45 1.67
N ARG A 380 21.11 24.43 2.57
CA ARG A 380 19.88 25.23 2.56
C ARG A 380 19.61 25.92 1.23
N THR A 381 20.64 26.46 0.57
CA THR A 381 20.49 27.17 -0.70
C THR A 381 20.16 26.22 -1.85
N ALA A 382 20.83 25.07 -1.90
CA ALA A 382 20.55 24.02 -2.87
C ALA A 382 19.17 23.39 -2.64
N PHE A 383 18.78 23.14 -1.39
CA PHE A 383 17.45 22.64 -1.04
C PHE A 383 16.34 23.62 -1.45
N THR A 384 16.51 24.93 -1.18
CA THR A 384 15.52 25.95 -1.53
C THR A 384 15.40 26.11 -3.04
N SER A 385 16.53 26.14 -3.75
CA SER A 385 16.56 26.16 -5.22
C SER A 385 15.90 24.90 -5.80
N MET A 386 16.22 23.72 -5.27
CA MET A 386 15.62 22.45 -5.68
C MET A 386 14.11 22.39 -5.41
N PHE A 387 13.65 22.85 -4.24
CA PHE A 387 12.23 22.91 -3.90
C PHE A 387 11.47 23.89 -4.82
N GLN A 388 12.09 25.03 -5.13
CA GLN A 388 11.58 25.98 -6.12
C GLN A 388 11.53 25.35 -7.51
N THR A 389 12.58 24.65 -7.96
CA THR A 389 12.57 23.90 -9.23
C THR A 389 11.44 22.86 -9.26
N MET A 390 11.16 22.19 -8.15
CA MET A 390 10.08 21.21 -8.03
C MET A 390 8.68 21.84 -8.16
N PHE A 391 8.48 23.03 -7.59
CA PHE A 391 7.21 23.75 -7.67
C PHE A 391 7.01 24.44 -9.03
N TRP A 392 8.08 25.02 -9.59
CA TRP A 392 8.01 25.85 -10.80
C TRP A 392 8.19 25.08 -12.11
N HIS A 393 8.94 23.98 -12.12
CA HIS A 393 9.15 23.15 -13.31
C HIS A 393 8.34 21.84 -13.28
N GLY A 394 7.49 21.68 -12.26
CA GLY A 394 6.69 20.48 -12.02
C GLY A 394 7.55 19.25 -11.72
N PRO A 395 6.93 18.16 -11.21
CA PRO A 395 7.57 16.87 -11.29
C PRO A 395 7.69 16.53 -12.78
N ARG A 396 8.89 16.62 -13.36
CA ARG A 396 9.22 15.73 -14.47
C ARG A 396 9.06 14.35 -13.88
N PHE A 397 7.93 13.70 -14.18
CA PHE A 397 7.73 12.30 -13.85
C PHE A 397 9.01 11.59 -14.27
N ILE A 398 9.53 10.72 -13.41
CA ILE A 398 10.54 9.76 -13.84
C ILE A 398 9.98 9.22 -15.16
N HIS A 399 10.67 9.47 -16.27
CA HIS A 399 10.33 8.85 -17.53
C HIS A 399 10.62 7.35 -17.30
N LEU A 400 9.66 6.65 -16.69
CA LEU A 400 9.65 5.20 -16.52
C LEU A 400 9.52 4.50 -17.88
N PHE A 401 9.48 5.26 -18.97
CA PHE A 401 9.07 4.83 -20.30
C PHE A 401 9.93 5.42 -21.43
N THR A 402 11.23 5.63 -21.25
CA THR A 402 12.14 5.80 -22.40
C THR A 402 13.50 5.18 -22.10
N PRO A 403 14.04 4.31 -22.98
CA PRO A 403 15.49 4.23 -23.12
C PRO A 403 16.06 5.57 -23.61
#